data_AF-A0A1G2ICU9-F1
#
_entry.id   AF-A0A1G2ICU9-F1
#
_cell.length_a   1.000
_cell.length_b   1.000
_cell.length_c   1.000
_cell.angle_alpha   90.00
_cell.angle_beta   90.00
_cell.angle_gamma   90.00
#
_symmetry.space_group_name_H-M   'P 1'
#
loop_
_entity.id
_entity.type
_entity.pdbx_description
1 polymer ?
#
loop_
_entity_poly.entity_id
_entity_poly.type
_entity_poly.pdbx_seq_one_letter_code
_entity_poly.pdbx_strand_id
1 'polypeptide(L)'
;MFQTVYGNNIIKGKPRNIKHMKKEKHKNCPLHAPYPTQQRGYIILEAFLAVMVIGIALAVFLDIGALSIKTATSIKKSSQANFLLKEAMETTRNFRDGTTWSTNGLGTTTPGNNNPYHFVLDTSTTPNTWNLTPGTETIDIFTRKIIFDQVYRDANNNIVSSGGTLDADTKKVTATISWPDRTMNLITYLTNWK
;
A
#
# COMPACT_ATOMS: atom_id res chain seq x y z
N MET A 1 36.55 -1.15 -56.89
CA MET A 1 37.28 -2.41 -57.10
C MET A 1 36.25 -3.52 -56.96
N PHE A 2 35.65 -4.17 -57.96
CA PHE A 2 35.76 -4.30 -59.42
C PHE A 2 34.31 -4.31 -59.99
N GLN A 3 33.93 -3.50 -61.00
CA GLN A 3 33.92 -3.79 -62.46
C GLN A 3 33.14 -5.07 -62.86
N THR A 4 31.95 -4.93 -63.48
CA THR A 4 31.62 -5.08 -64.94
C THR A 4 31.63 -6.53 -65.45
N VAL A 5 30.94 -6.98 -66.50
CA VAL A 5 29.92 -6.56 -67.48
C VAL A 5 29.55 -7.84 -68.23
N TYR A 6 28.33 -7.86 -68.77
CA TYR A 6 27.78 -8.65 -69.88
C TYR A 6 28.65 -9.68 -70.62
N GLY A 7 28.00 -10.78 -71.04
CA GLY A 7 28.52 -11.62 -72.13
C GLY A 7 27.47 -12.57 -72.70
N ASN A 8 26.87 -12.16 -73.82
CA ASN A 8 26.02 -12.94 -74.74
C ASN A 8 26.60 -14.31 -75.09
N ASN A 9 25.73 -15.26 -75.49
CA ASN A 9 25.91 -15.93 -76.78
C ASN A 9 24.62 -16.53 -77.33
N ILE A 10 24.32 -16.12 -78.56
CA ILE A 10 23.26 -16.59 -79.45
C ILE A 10 23.80 -17.81 -80.19
N ILE A 11 23.04 -18.92 -80.27
CA ILE A 11 23.18 -19.88 -81.37
C ILE A 11 21.81 -20.20 -81.96
N LYS A 12 21.69 -19.95 -83.26
CA LYS A 12 20.55 -20.24 -84.13
C LYS A 12 20.58 -21.68 -84.65
N GLY A 13 19.44 -22.38 -84.55
CA GLY A 13 18.78 -23.08 -85.67
C GLY A 13 19.18 -24.52 -86.05
N LYS A 14 18.18 -25.42 -86.12
CA LYS A 14 17.88 -26.36 -87.24
C LYS A 14 16.54 -27.10 -87.01
N PRO A 15 15.90 -27.72 -88.03
CA PRO A 15 14.44 -27.70 -88.18
C PRO A 15 13.75 -29.06 -88.07
N ARG A 16 12.42 -28.97 -87.90
CA ARG A 16 11.33 -29.88 -88.32
C ARG A 16 11.53 -31.40 -88.15
N ASN A 17 10.66 -32.01 -87.34
CA ASN A 17 9.83 -33.10 -87.84
C ASN A 17 8.57 -33.28 -86.99
N ILE A 18 7.41 -33.10 -87.62
CA ILE A 18 6.11 -33.49 -87.08
C ILE A 18 5.97 -34.99 -87.40
N LYS A 19 6.06 -35.85 -86.39
CA LYS A 19 5.53 -37.21 -86.48
C LYS A 19 4.93 -37.65 -85.15
N HIS A 20 3.63 -37.95 -85.24
CA HIS A 20 2.89 -38.96 -84.48
C HIS A 20 2.79 -38.85 -82.95
N MET A 21 1.54 -38.56 -82.54
CA MET A 21 0.74 -39.36 -81.61
C MET A 21 1.33 -39.69 -80.23
N LYS A 22 0.73 -39.06 -79.20
CA LYS A 22 -0.15 -39.76 -78.26
C LYS A 22 -0.94 -38.74 -77.45
N LYS A 23 -2.28 -38.85 -77.46
CA LYS A 23 -3.14 -38.19 -76.47
C LYS A 23 -2.93 -38.94 -75.15
N GLU A 24 -2.13 -38.40 -74.26
CA GLU A 24 -2.13 -38.82 -72.86
C GLU A 24 -3.14 -37.98 -72.08
N LYS A 25 -4.11 -38.68 -71.49
CA LYS A 25 -5.03 -38.14 -70.50
C LYS A 25 -4.34 -38.10 -69.14
N HIS A 26 -4.86 -37.21 -68.29
CA HIS A 26 -4.65 -37.07 -66.84
C HIS A 26 -3.43 -36.21 -66.47
N LYS A 27 -3.56 -35.19 -65.61
CA LYS A 27 -4.30 -35.18 -64.34
C LYS A 27 -4.94 -33.81 -64.07
N ASN A 28 -6.22 -33.83 -63.71
CA ASN A 28 -6.87 -32.73 -63.01
C ASN A 28 -6.05 -32.38 -61.76
N CYS A 29 -5.69 -31.11 -61.64
CA CYS A 29 -5.21 -30.54 -60.39
C CYS A 29 -6.45 -30.26 -59.53
N PRO A 30 -6.65 -30.91 -58.36
CA PRO A 30 -7.79 -30.57 -57.53
C PRO A 30 -7.39 -29.52 -56.49
N LEU A 31 -8.41 -28.76 -56.09
CA LEU A 31 -8.52 -27.99 -54.84
C LEU A 31 -7.88 -26.60 -54.81
N HIS A 32 -8.63 -25.63 -55.35
CA HIS A 32 -8.97 -24.48 -54.50
C HIS A 32 -9.70 -25.04 -53.27
N ALA A 33 -9.08 -25.00 -52.10
CA ALA A 33 -9.79 -25.24 -50.86
C ALA A 33 -10.86 -24.14 -50.74
N PRO A 34 -12.17 -24.46 -50.66
CA PRO A 34 -13.15 -23.45 -50.34
C PRO A 34 -12.87 -22.98 -48.91
N TYR A 35 -12.71 -21.67 -48.71
CA TYR A 35 -12.73 -21.09 -47.38
C TYR A 35 -14.00 -21.57 -46.68
N PRO A 36 -13.92 -22.15 -45.46
CA PRO A 36 -15.11 -22.69 -44.82
C PRO A 36 -16.16 -21.59 -44.68
N THR A 37 -17.27 -21.76 -45.37
CA THR A 37 -18.41 -20.85 -45.31
C THR A 37 -18.97 -20.86 -43.90
N GLN A 38 -19.03 -19.69 -43.26
CA GLN A 38 -19.62 -19.45 -41.95
C GLN A 38 -20.95 -20.18 -41.80
N GLN A 39 -21.00 -21.18 -40.90
CA GLN A 39 -22.24 -21.85 -40.52
C GLN A 39 -23.13 -20.87 -39.77
N ARG A 40 -24.19 -20.37 -40.42
CA ARG A 40 -25.14 -19.37 -39.88
C ARG A 40 -26.09 -19.89 -38.79
N GLY A 41 -25.68 -20.87 -37.99
CA GLY A 41 -26.53 -21.55 -37.00
C GLY A 41 -26.35 -21.14 -35.54
N TYR A 42 -25.28 -20.42 -35.17
CA TYR A 42 -24.86 -20.27 -33.76
C TYR A 42 -24.85 -18.83 -33.21
N ILE A 43 -25.33 -17.83 -33.96
CA ILE A 43 -25.23 -16.40 -33.59
C ILE A 43 -25.92 -16.09 -32.25
N ILE A 44 -27.05 -16.74 -31.95
CA ILE A 44 -27.78 -16.52 -30.68
C ILE A 44 -26.98 -17.05 -29.49
N LEU A 45 -26.36 -18.23 -29.63
CA LEU A 45 -25.55 -18.83 -28.58
C LEU A 45 -24.30 -17.97 -28.30
N GLU A 46 -23.64 -17.48 -29.35
CA GLU A 46 -22.47 -16.62 -29.22
C GLU A 46 -22.80 -15.28 -28.56
N ALA A 47 -23.91 -14.64 -28.96
CA ALA A 47 -24.39 -13.42 -28.31
C ALA A 47 -24.73 -13.65 -26.82
N PHE A 48 -25.32 -14.80 -26.49
CA PHE A 48 -25.63 -15.16 -25.11
C PHE A 48 -24.37 -15.37 -24.27
N LEU A 49 -23.38 -16.09 -24.81
CA LEU A 49 -22.08 -16.29 -24.15
C LEU A 49 -21.35 -14.95 -23.97
N ALA A 50 -21.37 -14.07 -24.96
CA ALA A 50 -20.76 -12.74 -24.86
C ALA A 50 -21.39 -11.92 -23.73
N VAL A 51 -22.73 -11.90 -23.62
CA VAL A 51 -23.43 -11.18 -22.53
C VAL A 51 -23.09 -11.79 -21.16
N MET A 52 -22.97 -13.12 -21.04
CA MET A 52 -22.54 -13.74 -19.79
C MET A 52 -21.15 -13.28 -19.38
N VAL A 53 -20.19 -13.34 -20.31
CA VAL A 53 -18.79 -12.95 -20.04
C VAL A 53 -18.71 -11.47 -19.64
N ILE A 54 -19.43 -10.60 -20.34
CA ILE A 54 -19.50 -9.18 -20.01
C ILE A 54 -20.16 -8.97 -18.65
N GLY A 55 -21.24 -9.67 -18.34
CA GLY A 55 -21.93 -9.59 -17.06
C GLY A 55 -21.03 -9.97 -15.88
N ILE A 56 -20.28 -11.07 -16.02
CA ILE A 56 -19.30 -11.50 -15.01
C ILE A 56 -18.19 -10.45 -14.85
N ALA A 57 -17.66 -9.93 -15.95
CA ALA A 57 -16.62 -8.90 -15.91
C ALA A 57 -17.11 -7.63 -15.19
N LEU A 58 -18.32 -7.15 -15.49
CA LEU A 58 -18.92 -5.99 -14.84
C LEU A 58 -19.11 -6.21 -13.34
N ALA A 59 -19.56 -7.39 -12.91
CA ALA A 59 -19.70 -7.71 -11.49
C ALA A 59 -18.34 -7.62 -10.76
N VAL A 60 -17.29 -8.20 -11.34
CA VAL A 60 -15.94 -8.14 -10.77
C VAL A 60 -15.43 -6.68 -10.67
N PHE A 61 -15.70 -5.83 -11.66
CA PHE A 61 -15.31 -4.42 -11.60
C PHE A 61 -16.02 -3.65 -10.49
N LEU A 62 -17.30 -3.91 -10.26
CA LEU A 62 -18.05 -3.27 -9.18
C LEU A 62 -17.49 -3.67 -7.81
N ASP A 63 -17.16 -4.95 -7.63
CA ASP A 63 -16.56 -5.46 -6.39
C ASP A 63 -15.20 -4.82 -6.10
N ILE A 64 -14.33 -4.71 -7.11
CA ILE A 64 -13.03 -4.03 -7.00
C ILE A 64 -13.22 -2.55 -6.66
N GLY A 65 -14.20 -1.88 -7.27
CA GLY A 65 -14.53 -0.49 -6.96
C GLY A 65 -14.94 -0.30 -5.51
N ALA A 66 -15.83 -1.16 -5.00
CA ALA A 66 -16.27 -1.13 -3.61
C ALA A 66 -15.13 -1.38 -2.62
N LEU A 67 -14.27 -2.37 -2.90
CA LEU A 67 -13.08 -2.65 -2.09
C LEU A 67 -12.11 -1.46 -2.09
N SER A 68 -11.94 -0.79 -3.23
CA SER A 68 -11.05 0.36 -3.37
C SER A 68 -11.50 1.52 -2.48
N ILE A 69 -12.79 1.84 -2.43
CA ILE A 69 -13.34 2.91 -1.58
C ILE A 69 -13.16 2.58 -0.09
N LYS A 70 -13.45 1.33 0.31
CA LYS A 70 -13.26 0.88 1.69
C LYS A 70 -11.79 0.99 2.11
N THR A 71 -10.88 0.57 1.23
CA THR A 71 -9.43 0.65 1.47
C THR A 71 -8.96 2.09 1.55
N ALA A 72 -9.39 2.97 0.64
CA ALA A 72 -9.05 4.39 0.66
C ALA A 72 -9.51 5.07 1.96
N THR A 73 -10.71 4.74 2.44
CA THR A 73 -11.22 5.24 3.72
C THR A 73 -10.40 4.76 4.91
N SER A 74 -10.02 3.48 4.93
CA SER A 74 -9.17 2.89 5.97
C SER A 74 -7.76 3.51 6.00
N ILE A 75 -7.18 3.77 4.82
CA ILE A 75 -5.89 4.46 4.67
C ILE A 75 -6.00 5.89 5.20
N LYS A 76 -7.07 6.61 4.86
CA LYS A 76 -7.31 7.98 5.37
C LYS A 76 -7.36 7.99 6.89
N LYS A 77 -8.16 7.11 7.52
CA LYS A 77 -8.24 7.01 8.99
C LYS A 77 -6.87 6.68 9.62
N SER A 78 -6.13 5.74 9.03
CA SER A 78 -4.79 5.36 9.51
C SER A 78 -3.79 6.53 9.38
N SER A 79 -3.89 7.32 8.31
CA SER A 79 -3.06 8.52 8.14
C SER A 79 -3.39 9.58 9.19
N GLN A 80 -4.68 9.83 9.46
CA GLN A 80 -5.12 10.76 10.51
C GLN A 80 -4.64 10.32 11.89
N ALA A 81 -4.81 9.04 12.23
CA ALA A 81 -4.30 8.47 13.48
C ALA A 81 -2.78 8.63 13.62
N ASN A 82 -2.01 8.46 12.53
CA ASN A 82 -0.56 8.71 12.54
C ASN A 82 -0.20 10.18 12.80
N PHE A 83 -0.97 11.14 12.26
CA PHE A 83 -0.77 12.56 12.57
C PHE A 83 -1.05 12.84 14.05
N LEU A 84 -2.14 12.31 14.61
CA LEU A 84 -2.48 12.45 16.02
C LEU A 84 -1.44 11.80 16.95
N LEU A 85 -0.88 10.64 16.58
CA LEU A 85 0.21 9.99 17.33
C LEU A 85 1.47 10.86 17.35
N LYS A 86 1.85 11.43 16.20
CA LYS A 86 3.02 12.30 16.10
C LYS A 86 2.82 13.58 16.89
N GLU A 87 1.68 14.23 16.73
CA GLU A 87 1.30 15.40 17.51
C GLU A 87 1.39 15.11 19.02
N ALA A 88 0.77 14.02 19.48
CA ALA A 88 0.83 13.62 20.90
C ALA A 88 2.28 13.46 21.39
N MET A 89 3.16 12.92 20.56
CA MET A 89 4.56 12.73 20.92
C MET A 89 5.35 14.04 20.95
N GLU A 90 5.13 14.93 19.97
CA GLU A 90 5.73 16.26 19.98
C GLU A 90 5.21 17.10 21.14
N THR A 91 3.93 17.03 21.45
CA THR A 91 3.34 17.68 22.63
C THR A 91 3.94 17.13 23.93
N THR A 92 4.18 15.82 24.01
CA THR A 92 4.86 15.23 25.17
C THR A 92 6.28 15.77 25.33
N ARG A 93 7.04 15.92 24.24
CA ARG A 93 8.38 16.52 24.28
C ARG A 93 8.32 18.00 24.65
N ASN A 94 7.40 18.75 24.06
CA ASN A 94 7.21 20.16 24.39
C ASN A 94 6.86 20.35 25.89
N PHE A 95 5.96 19.53 26.43
CA PHE A 95 5.63 19.52 27.85
C PHE A 95 6.85 19.21 28.73
N ARG A 96 7.63 18.19 28.37
CA ARG A 96 8.88 17.85 29.08
C ARG A 96 9.84 19.05 29.14
N ASP A 97 10.01 19.75 28.02
CA ASP A 97 10.97 20.84 27.91
C ASP A 97 10.48 22.08 28.66
N GLY A 98 9.17 22.35 28.60
CA GLY A 98 8.49 23.46 29.27
C GLY A 98 8.25 23.29 30.78
N THR A 99 8.47 22.09 31.34
CA THR A 99 8.27 21.81 32.77
C THR A 99 9.54 21.35 33.48
N THR A 100 9.49 21.27 34.81
CA THR A 100 10.57 20.71 35.63
C THR A 100 10.23 19.26 35.94
N TRP A 101 11.11 18.34 35.52
CA TRP A 101 10.86 16.88 35.51
C TRP A 101 10.22 16.34 36.79
N SER A 102 10.82 16.59 37.95
CA SER A 102 10.41 16.03 39.25
C SER A 102 9.37 16.86 40.01
N THR A 103 9.00 18.06 39.52
CA THR A 103 8.11 18.98 40.25
C THR A 103 6.72 19.03 39.61
N ASN A 104 6.67 19.24 38.30
CA ASN A 104 5.43 19.40 37.54
C ASN A 104 5.50 18.79 36.13
N GLY A 105 6.55 18.02 35.85
CA GLY A 105 6.79 17.40 34.55
C GLY A 105 6.54 15.89 34.53
N LEU A 106 7.18 15.19 33.60
CA LEU A 106 6.96 13.77 33.37
C LEU A 106 7.37 12.87 34.55
N GLY A 107 8.26 13.34 35.42
CA GLY A 107 8.73 12.60 36.60
C GLY A 107 7.63 12.36 37.64
N THR A 108 6.60 13.20 37.68
CA THR A 108 5.49 13.13 38.66
C THR A 108 4.28 12.32 38.18
N THR A 109 4.33 11.80 36.94
CA THR A 109 3.24 11.00 36.37
C THR A 109 3.09 9.66 37.09
N THR A 110 1.84 9.25 37.32
CA THR A 110 1.52 7.94 37.89
C THR A 110 1.65 6.88 36.79
N PRO A 111 2.50 5.86 36.97
CA PRO A 111 2.77 4.91 35.91
C PRO A 111 1.63 3.91 35.67
N GLY A 112 1.61 3.28 34.50
CA GLY A 112 0.80 2.11 34.21
C GLY A 112 -0.50 2.38 33.43
N ASN A 113 -1.03 1.33 32.80
CA ASN A 113 -2.13 1.42 31.83
C ASN A 113 -3.47 1.94 32.41
N ASN A 114 -3.65 1.89 33.74
CA ASN A 114 -4.86 2.40 34.41
C ASN A 114 -4.80 3.92 34.67
N ASN A 115 -3.67 4.56 34.37
CA ASN A 115 -3.44 5.98 34.55
C ASN A 115 -3.22 6.67 33.19
N PRO A 116 -4.25 6.73 32.32
CA PRO A 116 -4.15 7.45 31.06
C PRO A 116 -4.04 8.95 31.29
N TYR A 117 -3.34 9.62 30.38
CA TYR A 117 -3.28 11.06 30.28
C TYR A 117 -3.55 11.53 28.85
N HIS A 118 -3.90 12.81 28.73
CA HIS A 118 -3.97 13.55 27.47
C HIS A 118 -3.48 14.98 27.69
N PHE A 119 -3.25 15.72 26.61
CA PHE A 119 -2.78 17.10 26.68
C PHE A 119 -3.90 18.07 26.37
N VAL A 120 -3.97 19.13 27.16
CA VAL A 120 -4.89 20.26 26.96
C VAL A 120 -4.05 21.50 26.75
N LEU A 121 -4.33 22.25 25.69
CA LEU A 121 -3.65 23.52 25.43
C LEU A 121 -4.18 24.59 26.38
N ASP A 122 -3.28 25.22 27.12
CA ASP A 122 -3.58 26.36 27.97
C ASP A 122 -3.23 27.66 27.23
N THR A 123 -4.28 28.36 26.81
CA THR A 123 -4.19 29.63 26.09
C THR A 123 -4.20 30.84 27.03
N SER A 124 -4.22 30.64 28.35
CA SER A 124 -4.16 31.73 29.34
C SER A 124 -2.71 32.21 29.60
N THR A 125 -1.73 31.45 29.10
CA THR A 125 -0.30 31.72 29.22
C THR A 125 0.27 32.27 27.91
N THR A 126 1.32 33.10 28.00
CA THR A 126 2.03 33.64 26.82
C THR A 126 3.52 33.31 26.93
N PRO A 127 4.07 32.43 26.09
CA PRO A 127 3.38 31.65 25.05
C PRO A 127 2.42 30.60 25.62
N ASN A 128 1.47 30.13 24.81
CA ASN A 128 0.59 29.03 25.19
C ASN A 128 1.41 27.81 25.63
N THR A 129 0.92 27.11 26.64
CA THR A 129 1.59 25.93 27.21
C THR A 129 0.69 24.71 27.12
N TRP A 130 1.28 23.52 27.06
CA TRP A 130 0.53 22.28 27.13
C TRP A 130 0.44 21.82 28.58
N ASN A 131 -0.75 21.45 29.03
CA ASN A 131 -0.99 20.89 30.35
C ASN A 131 -1.36 19.42 30.23
N LEU A 132 -0.75 18.59 31.07
CA LEU A 132 -1.02 17.16 31.14
C LEU A 132 -2.19 16.89 32.08
N THR A 133 -3.27 16.30 31.57
CA THR A 133 -4.51 16.03 32.31
C THR A 133 -4.78 14.53 32.37
N PRO A 134 -5.17 13.96 33.52
CA PRO A 134 -5.58 12.56 33.61
C PRO A 134 -6.80 12.25 32.73
N GLY A 135 -6.88 11.03 32.23
CA GLY A 135 -7.97 10.54 31.39
C GLY A 135 -7.59 10.39 29.91
N THR A 136 -8.60 10.18 29.08
CA THR A 136 -8.49 10.05 27.64
C THR A 136 -9.22 11.19 26.95
N GLU A 137 -8.82 11.52 25.74
CA GLU A 137 -9.46 12.53 24.91
C GLU A 137 -10.10 11.89 23.68
N THR A 138 -11.22 12.44 23.20
CA THR A 138 -11.84 12.02 21.95
C THR A 138 -11.77 13.15 20.94
N ILE A 139 -11.22 12.86 19.76
CA ILE A 139 -11.12 13.75 18.62
C ILE A 139 -11.85 13.06 17.46
N ASP A 140 -13.05 13.53 17.13
CA ASP A 140 -13.97 12.88 16.20
C ASP A 140 -14.23 11.41 16.56
N ILE A 141 -13.73 10.47 15.75
CA ILE A 141 -13.85 9.01 15.95
C ILE A 141 -12.66 8.39 16.68
N PHE A 142 -11.66 9.20 17.01
CA PHE A 142 -10.39 8.75 17.57
C PHE A 142 -10.36 9.02 19.07
N THR A 143 -10.06 8.00 19.85
CA THR A 143 -9.73 8.15 21.26
C THR A 143 -8.21 8.17 21.41
N ARG A 144 -7.70 9.23 22.03
CA ARG A 144 -6.28 9.46 22.32
C ARG A 144 -6.01 9.24 23.79
N LYS A 145 -4.94 8.49 24.09
CA LYS A 145 -4.39 8.37 25.44
C LYS A 145 -2.87 8.24 25.41
N ILE A 146 -2.24 8.67 26.49
CA ILE A 146 -0.80 8.56 26.72
C ILE A 146 -0.61 7.83 28.04
N ILE A 147 0.24 6.82 28.04
CA ILE A 147 0.66 6.09 29.23
C ILE A 147 2.13 6.34 29.47
N PHE A 148 2.47 6.62 30.72
CA PHE A 148 3.83 6.70 31.20
C PHE A 148 4.13 5.45 32.00
N ASP A 149 5.25 4.79 31.72
CA ASP A 149 5.73 3.66 32.52
C ASP A 149 7.11 3.96 33.07
N GLN A 150 7.39 3.39 34.25
CA GLN A 150 8.73 3.38 34.82
C GLN A 150 9.66 2.50 34.00
N VAL A 151 10.94 2.87 34.03
CA VAL A 151 12.01 2.18 33.33
C VAL A 151 13.03 1.72 34.38
N TYR A 152 13.58 0.53 34.20
CA TYR A 152 14.56 -0.07 35.10
C TYR A 152 15.84 -0.39 34.32
N ARG A 153 17.00 -0.25 34.98
CA ARG A 153 18.31 -0.56 34.41
C ARG A 153 19.01 -1.71 35.11
N ASP A 154 19.64 -2.59 34.33
CA ASP A 154 20.54 -3.60 34.86
C ASP A 154 21.93 -3.02 35.21
N ALA A 155 22.85 -3.86 35.71
CA ALA A 155 24.21 -3.46 36.06
C ALA A 155 25.05 -2.98 34.86
N ASN A 156 24.61 -3.25 33.62
CA ASN A 156 25.24 -2.81 32.38
C ASN A 156 24.54 -1.59 31.78
N ASN A 157 23.65 -0.93 32.52
CA ASN A 157 22.83 0.21 32.11
C ASN A 157 21.81 -0.07 30.98
N ASN A 158 21.46 -1.33 30.70
CA ASN A 158 20.43 -1.66 29.74
C ASN A 158 19.03 -1.52 30.33
N ILE A 159 18.06 -1.08 29.52
CA ILE A 159 16.65 -1.07 29.92
C ILE A 159 16.12 -2.50 30.00
N VAL A 160 15.55 -2.87 31.14
CA VAL A 160 14.99 -4.22 31.39
C VAL A 160 13.52 -4.15 31.78
N SER A 161 12.78 -5.21 31.46
CA SER A 161 11.34 -5.34 31.75
C SER A 161 11.04 -5.79 33.18
N SER A 162 12.02 -6.39 33.87
CA SER A 162 11.91 -6.85 35.25
C SER A 162 13.30 -6.93 35.90
N GLY A 163 13.36 -6.75 37.21
CA GLY A 163 14.62 -6.59 37.94
C GLY A 163 15.28 -5.23 37.66
N GLY A 164 16.53 -5.08 38.12
CA GLY A 164 17.28 -3.84 37.98
C GLY A 164 16.93 -2.75 38.98
N THR A 165 17.51 -1.57 38.78
CA THR A 165 17.27 -0.36 39.58
C THR A 165 16.41 0.62 38.81
N LEU A 166 15.45 1.25 39.49
CA LEU A 166 14.58 2.26 38.89
C LEU A 166 15.41 3.42 38.33
N ASP A 167 15.22 3.73 37.05
CA ASP A 167 15.71 4.95 36.43
C ASP A 167 14.63 6.03 36.54
N ALA A 168 14.75 6.87 37.58
CA ALA A 168 13.79 7.95 37.85
C ALA A 168 13.84 9.07 36.80
N ASP A 169 14.94 9.15 36.03
CA ASP A 169 15.18 10.16 35.00
C ASP A 169 14.79 9.68 33.60
N THR A 170 14.19 8.49 33.47
CA THR A 170 13.65 7.98 32.20
C THR A 170 12.21 7.52 32.36
N LYS A 171 11.35 7.93 31.42
CA LYS A 171 9.99 7.39 31.26
C LYS A 171 9.85 6.72 29.91
N LYS A 172 9.18 5.57 29.88
CA LYS A 172 8.63 5.02 28.66
C LYS A 172 7.28 5.70 28.41
N VAL A 173 7.12 6.30 27.25
CA VAL A 173 5.89 6.96 26.83
C VAL A 173 5.24 6.12 25.77
N THR A 174 3.97 5.75 25.98
CA THR A 174 3.16 5.03 24.99
C THR A 174 1.96 5.89 24.62
N ALA A 175 2.03 6.57 23.48
CA ALA A 175 0.87 7.23 22.88
C ALA A 175 0.03 6.19 22.14
N THR A 176 -1.28 6.21 22.34
CA THR A 176 -2.23 5.28 21.71
C THR A 176 -3.38 6.08 21.11
N ILE A 177 -3.69 5.78 19.85
CA ILE A 177 -4.89 6.24 19.16
C ILE A 177 -5.72 5.01 18.78
N SER A 178 -6.97 4.98 19.21
CA SER A 178 -7.92 3.92 18.88
C SER A 178 -9.18 4.49 18.22
N TRP A 179 -9.72 3.77 17.25
CA TRP A 179 -11.01 4.04 16.62
C TRP A 179 -11.70 2.69 16.36
N PRO A 180 -12.99 2.66 15.94
CA PRO A 180 -13.78 1.41 15.91
C PRO A 180 -13.12 0.22 15.22
N ASP A 181 -12.32 0.47 14.18
CA ASP A 181 -11.76 -0.58 13.33
C ASP A 181 -10.36 -1.03 13.79
N ARG A 182 -9.62 -0.21 14.57
CA ARG A 182 -8.18 -0.42 14.80
C ARG A 182 -7.64 0.42 15.96
N THR A 183 -6.55 -0.05 16.55
CA THR A 183 -5.71 0.71 17.47
C THR A 183 -4.29 0.83 16.90
N MET A 184 -3.66 1.99 17.08
CA MET A 184 -2.26 2.25 16.76
C MET A 184 -1.56 2.84 17.98
N ASN A 185 -0.29 2.49 18.17
CA ASN A 185 0.54 3.01 19.23
C ASN A 185 1.89 3.51 18.71
N LEU A 186 2.45 4.47 19.43
CA LEU A 186 3.81 4.95 19.25
C LEU A 186 4.49 4.97 20.61
N ILE A 187 5.62 4.27 20.71
CA ILE A 187 6.40 4.15 21.94
C ILE A 187 7.70 4.92 21.76
N THR A 188 8.05 5.73 22.74
CA THR A 188 9.38 6.33 22.87
C THR A 188 9.84 6.25 24.31
N TYR A 189 11.13 6.48 24.53
CA TYR A 189 11.68 6.78 25.85
C TYR A 189 12.04 8.25 25.89
N LEU A 190 11.66 8.93 26.96
CA LEU A 190 12.08 10.31 27.23
C LEU A 190 12.89 10.32 28.50
N THR A 191 13.97 11.09 28.47
CA THR A 191 14.87 11.28 29.61
C THR A 191 14.75 12.70 30.16
N ASN A 192 15.16 12.90 31.41
CA ASN A 192 15.34 14.18 32.08
C ASN A 192 16.57 14.94 31.56
N TRP A 193 16.74 14.99 30.23
CA TRP A 193 17.77 15.76 29.58
C TRP A 193 17.12 16.75 28.62
N LYS A 194 17.57 18.01 28.69
CA LYS A 194 17.09 19.12 27.87
C LYS A 194 18.14 19.51 26.84
#